data_AF-A0A9E8SJN6-F1
#
_entry.id   AF-A0A9E8SJN6-F1
#
_cell.length_a   1.000
_cell.length_b   1.000
_cell.length_c   1.000
_cell.angle_alpha   90.00
_cell.angle_beta   90.00
_cell.angle_gamma   90.00
#
_symmetry.space_group_name_H-M   'P 1'
#
loop_
_entity.id
_entity.type
_entity.pdbx_description
1 polymer ?
#
loop_
_entity_poly.entity_id
_entity_poly.type
_entity_poly.pdbx_seq_one_letter_code
_entity_poly.pdbx_strand_id
1 'polypeptide(L)'
;MNKIMKSKNSGKEEGEITSVVNRRLFLRSAGLATSLGTIVLGAACSDDDPDPMIPGTGDAVDLGSGDIGVLNYAYALEQLEAAFYTQVVATPYTGITDAEKAILTDIRDHEVVHRDFFKAALGDKAIKGLTPNFAAIDFTKRDAVLGAAKLFEDTGVAAYNGAGKLIKDPGYLLLAGKIVSVEARHAAVIRDLINPKSADFAGDDIINGDGFDKAIAPADILTAVKGYVKDTITGANVGK
;
A
#
# COMPACT_ATOMS: atom_id res chain seq x y z
N MET A 1 -2.72 9.25 -74.01
CA MET A 1 -2.24 10.12 -72.90
C MET A 1 -3.46 10.72 -72.23
N ASN A 2 -3.98 10.05 -71.19
CA ASN A 2 -5.15 10.49 -70.44
C ASN A 2 -4.75 11.53 -69.38
N LYS A 3 -5.41 12.68 -69.35
CA LYS A 3 -5.34 13.61 -68.22
C LYS A 3 -6.76 14.02 -67.85
N ILE A 4 -7.31 13.33 -66.85
CA ILE A 4 -8.64 13.55 -66.29
C ILE A 4 -8.50 14.43 -65.04
N MET A 5 -9.20 15.57 -65.11
CA MET A 5 -9.81 16.43 -64.08
C MET A 5 -9.25 16.47 -62.65
N LYS A 6 -8.86 17.70 -62.24
CA LYS A 6 -8.78 18.17 -60.85
C LYS A 6 -10.20 18.31 -60.28
N SER A 7 -10.45 17.68 -59.13
CA SER A 7 -11.48 18.10 -58.17
C SER A 7 -10.80 18.30 -56.82
N LYS A 8 -10.87 19.52 -56.30
CA LYS A 8 -10.54 19.86 -54.91
C LYS A 8 -11.80 19.61 -54.10
N ASN A 9 -11.78 18.65 -53.19
CA ASN A 9 -12.81 18.55 -52.15
C ASN A 9 -12.14 18.60 -50.78
N SER A 10 -12.56 19.56 -49.97
CA SER A 10 -12.13 19.78 -48.59
C SER A 10 -12.77 18.75 -47.68
N GLY A 11 -11.98 17.82 -47.16
CA GLY A 11 -12.35 16.99 -46.02
C GLY A 11 -11.85 17.66 -44.74
N LYS A 12 -12.77 18.08 -43.88
CA LYS A 12 -12.50 18.44 -42.49
C LYS A 12 -12.05 17.18 -41.76
N GLU A 13 -10.86 17.20 -41.16
CA GLU A 13 -10.46 16.21 -40.16
C GLU A 13 -11.17 16.58 -38.84
N GLU A 14 -12.16 15.77 -38.46
CA GLU A 14 -12.67 15.74 -37.09
C GLU A 14 -11.64 15.00 -36.23
N GLY A 15 -10.76 15.76 -35.57
CA GLY A 15 -9.90 15.24 -34.52
C GLY A 15 -10.76 14.80 -33.35
N GLU A 16 -10.90 13.49 -33.20
CA GLU A 16 -11.48 12.84 -32.02
C GLU A 16 -10.60 13.18 -30.80
N ILE A 17 -11.05 14.17 -30.03
CA ILE A 17 -10.47 14.51 -28.74
C ILE A 17 -10.83 13.36 -27.80
N THR A 18 -9.97 12.35 -27.72
CA THR A 18 -9.97 11.39 -26.62
C THR A 18 -9.56 12.15 -25.37
N SER A 19 -10.53 12.77 -24.69
CA SER A 19 -10.32 13.37 -23.39
C SER A 19 -9.88 12.26 -22.44
N VAL A 20 -8.60 12.23 -22.10
CA VAL A 20 -8.05 11.32 -21.11
C VAL A 20 -8.69 11.69 -19.77
N VAL A 21 -9.75 10.97 -19.40
CA VAL A 21 -10.37 11.14 -18.09
C VAL A 21 -9.37 10.65 -17.06
N ASN A 22 -8.74 11.59 -16.37
CA ASN A 22 -7.84 11.32 -15.25
C ASN A 22 -8.60 10.51 -14.19
N ARG A 23 -8.13 9.31 -13.87
CA ARG A 23 -8.74 8.45 -12.83
C ARG A 23 -8.81 9.17 -11.48
N ARG A 24 -7.84 10.05 -11.22
CA ARG A 24 -7.81 10.98 -10.07
C ARG A 24 -8.98 11.98 -10.08
N LEU A 25 -9.43 12.46 -11.24
CA LEU A 25 -10.57 13.35 -11.38
C LEU A 25 -11.90 12.60 -11.25
N PHE A 26 -11.99 11.39 -11.81
CA PHE A 26 -13.16 10.52 -11.68
C PHE A 26 -13.45 10.13 -10.22
N LEU A 27 -12.41 9.78 -9.45
CA LEU A 27 -12.55 9.46 -8.02
C LEU A 27 -12.93 10.67 -7.17
N ARG A 28 -12.44 11.88 -7.51
CA ARG A 28 -12.87 13.13 -6.87
C ARG A 28 -14.35 13.43 -7.12
N SER A 29 -14.88 13.11 -8.30
CA SER A 29 -16.28 13.34 -8.65
C SER A 29 -17.23 12.28 -8.07
N ALA A 30 -16.77 11.05 -7.85
CA ALA A 30 -17.59 9.96 -7.32
C ALA A 30 -17.81 10.03 -5.79
N GLY A 31 -16.94 10.72 -5.04
CA GLY A 31 -17.05 10.89 -3.59
C GLY A 31 -18.20 11.79 -3.12
N LEU A 32 -18.92 12.46 -4.02
CA LEU A 32 -19.99 13.41 -3.70
C LEU A 32 -21.41 12.85 -3.86
N ALA A 33 -21.60 11.62 -4.35
CA ALA A 33 -22.90 11.17 -4.86
C ALA A 33 -23.59 9.99 -4.14
N THR A 34 -23.05 9.46 -3.04
CA THR A 34 -23.72 8.38 -2.27
C THR A 34 -23.98 8.78 -0.83
N SER A 35 -25.24 8.98 -0.50
CA SER A 35 -25.80 9.55 0.72
C SER A 35 -25.88 8.58 1.92
N LEU A 36 -24.84 7.80 2.23
CA LEU A 36 -24.73 7.05 3.50
C LEU A 36 -23.25 6.95 3.92
N GLY A 37 -22.82 7.89 4.76
CA GLY A 37 -21.47 7.94 5.30
C GLY A 37 -20.78 9.25 4.94
N THR A 38 -20.87 10.23 5.84
CA THR A 38 -20.02 11.42 5.83
C THR A 38 -18.56 10.98 5.97
N ILE A 39 -17.89 10.72 4.85
CA ILE A 39 -16.43 10.64 4.82
C ILE A 39 -15.94 12.08 4.88
N VAL A 40 -15.38 12.47 6.02
CA VAL A 40 -14.60 13.70 6.16
C VAL A 40 -13.32 13.51 5.34
N LEU A 41 -13.37 13.78 4.03
CA LEU A 41 -12.19 13.91 3.16
C LEU A 41 -11.56 15.32 3.24
N GLY A 42 -11.88 16.09 4.29
CA GLY A 42 -11.42 17.47 4.44
C GLY A 42 -9.98 17.64 4.93
N ALA A 43 -9.25 16.56 5.23
CA ALA A 43 -7.88 16.63 5.77
C ALA A 43 -6.82 15.90 4.90
N ALA A 44 -7.20 15.33 3.76
CA ALA A 44 -6.27 14.60 2.90
C ALA A 44 -5.68 15.44 1.74
N CYS A 45 -5.80 16.76 1.82
CA CYS A 45 -5.20 17.71 0.87
C CYS A 45 -4.71 18.95 1.61
N SER A 46 -3.63 18.78 2.38
CA SER A 46 -2.73 19.88 2.71
C SER A 46 -1.33 19.38 2.41
N ASP A 47 -0.62 20.10 1.52
CA ASP A 47 0.82 19.94 1.35
C ASP A 47 1.47 20.37 2.65
N ASP A 48 1.78 19.43 3.54
CA ASP A 48 2.55 19.69 4.75
C ASP A 48 3.55 18.54 4.97
N ASP A 49 4.78 18.94 5.31
CA ASP A 49 5.95 18.12 5.54
C ASP A 49 5.66 16.86 6.39
N PRO A 50 6.43 15.76 6.23
CA PRO A 50 6.26 14.58 7.06
C PRO A 50 6.39 14.95 8.55
N ASP A 51 5.30 14.79 9.28
CA ASP A 51 5.24 14.97 10.73
C ASP A 51 6.40 14.19 11.39
N PRO A 52 7.22 14.83 12.23
CA PRO A 52 8.36 14.15 12.84
C PRO A 52 7.86 13.04 13.76
N MET A 53 8.11 11.79 13.37
CA MET A 53 7.99 10.61 14.21
C MET A 53 8.82 10.82 15.49
N ILE A 54 8.16 11.07 16.62
CA ILE A 54 8.82 11.12 17.93
C ILE A 54 9.22 9.68 18.30
N PRO A 55 10.52 9.36 18.45
CA PRO A 55 10.94 8.01 18.81
C PRO A 55 10.51 7.69 20.24
N GLY A 56 9.62 6.70 20.39
CA GLY A 56 9.25 6.19 21.70
C GLY A 56 10.40 5.40 22.32
N THR A 57 10.77 5.70 23.56
CA THR A 57 11.62 4.84 24.37
C THR A 57 10.86 3.53 24.59
N GLY A 58 11.43 2.40 24.17
CA GLY A 58 10.75 1.11 24.02
C GLY A 58 9.76 0.74 25.12
N ASP A 59 8.49 1.01 24.83
CA ASP A 59 7.31 0.61 25.61
C ASP A 59 6.55 -0.45 24.83
N ALA A 60 5.98 -1.43 25.52
CA ALA A 60 5.16 -2.43 24.88
C ALA A 60 3.91 -1.79 24.24
N VAL A 61 3.59 -2.16 23.01
CA VAL A 61 2.43 -1.68 22.25
C VAL A 61 1.41 -2.81 22.18
N ASP A 62 0.30 -2.66 22.91
CA ASP A 62 -0.84 -3.57 22.82
C ASP A 62 -1.75 -3.14 21.67
N LEU A 63 -2.04 -4.08 20.76
CA LEU A 63 -2.92 -3.84 19.63
C LEU A 63 -4.39 -3.79 20.05
N GLY A 64 -4.75 -4.37 21.20
CA GLY A 64 -6.12 -4.45 21.70
C GLY A 64 -6.87 -5.68 21.19
N SER A 65 -8.22 -5.60 21.17
CA SER A 65 -9.10 -6.74 20.89
C SER A 65 -10.25 -6.41 19.94
N GLY A 66 -11.01 -7.43 19.53
CA GLY A 66 -12.06 -7.31 18.52
C GLY A 66 -11.57 -6.67 17.22
N ASP A 67 -12.48 -5.98 16.54
CA ASP A 67 -12.17 -5.30 15.27
C ASP A 67 -11.15 -4.16 15.46
N ILE A 68 -11.18 -3.45 16.58
CA ILE A 68 -10.18 -2.41 16.89
C ILE A 68 -8.78 -3.03 16.96
N GLY A 69 -8.66 -4.21 17.57
CA GLY A 69 -7.42 -4.98 17.58
C GLY A 69 -6.94 -5.34 16.18
N VAL A 70 -7.85 -5.71 15.28
CA VAL A 70 -7.53 -6.01 13.87
C VAL A 70 -7.11 -4.75 13.11
N LEU A 71 -7.78 -3.61 13.34
CA LEU A 71 -7.42 -2.33 12.71
C LEU A 71 -6.08 -1.79 13.22
N ASN A 72 -5.79 -1.89 14.52
CA ASN A 72 -4.48 -1.53 15.07
C ASN A 72 -3.38 -2.48 14.59
N TYR A 73 -3.70 -3.76 14.37
CA TYR A 73 -2.79 -4.70 13.74
C TYR A 73 -2.43 -4.29 12.31
N ALA A 74 -3.42 -3.96 11.47
CA ALA A 74 -3.17 -3.44 10.13
C ALA A 74 -2.37 -2.13 10.21
N TYR A 75 -2.81 -1.18 11.04
CA TYR A 75 -2.14 0.10 11.24
C TYR A 75 -0.66 -0.04 11.66
N ALA A 76 -0.32 -1.04 12.47
CA ALA A 76 1.07 -1.31 12.84
C ALA A 76 1.93 -1.71 11.63
N LEU A 77 1.40 -2.52 10.72
CA LEU A 77 2.11 -2.96 9.51
C LEU A 77 2.27 -1.80 8.53
N GLU A 78 1.19 -1.06 8.28
CA GLU A 78 1.19 0.13 7.41
C GLU A 78 2.17 1.22 7.88
N GLN A 79 2.36 1.36 9.20
CA GLN A 79 3.40 2.25 9.75
C GLN A 79 4.81 1.82 9.35
N LEU A 80 5.10 0.51 9.36
CA LEU A 80 6.40 -0.02 8.96
C LEU A 80 6.62 0.13 7.46
N GLU A 81 5.62 -0.16 6.63
CA GLU A 81 5.70 -0.03 5.17
C GLU A 81 5.85 1.43 4.74
N ALA A 82 5.02 2.33 5.28
CA ALA A 82 5.15 3.76 5.03
C ALA A 82 6.52 4.30 5.44
N ALA A 83 7.06 3.85 6.58
CA ALA A 83 8.40 4.25 7.02
C ALA A 83 9.50 3.68 6.12
N PHE A 84 9.37 2.42 5.70
CA PHE A 84 10.32 1.77 4.80
C PHE A 84 10.40 2.48 3.46
N TYR A 85 9.28 2.71 2.79
CA TYR A 85 9.28 3.39 1.49
C TYR A 85 9.66 4.87 1.58
N THR A 86 9.34 5.54 2.70
CA THR A 86 9.86 6.89 2.96
C THR A 86 11.39 6.89 3.00
N GLN A 87 12.00 5.90 3.66
CA GLN A 87 13.46 5.73 3.66
C GLN A 87 14.01 5.42 2.25
N VAL A 88 13.35 4.55 1.48
CA VAL A 88 13.75 4.22 0.10
C VAL A 88 13.78 5.48 -0.78
N VAL A 89 12.76 6.33 -0.72
CA VAL A 89 12.68 7.57 -1.51
C VAL A 89 13.70 8.61 -1.03
N ALA A 90 13.92 8.71 0.28
CA ALA A 90 14.87 9.65 0.87
C ALA A 90 16.34 9.27 0.57
N THR A 91 16.66 7.98 0.57
CA THR A 91 18.00 7.44 0.29
C THR A 91 17.94 6.40 -0.82
N PRO A 92 17.76 6.83 -2.07
CA PRO A 92 17.60 5.91 -3.18
C PRO A 92 18.90 5.15 -3.46
N TYR A 93 18.80 3.85 -3.74
CA TYR A 93 19.96 2.99 -3.95
C TYR A 93 20.76 3.35 -5.21
N THR A 94 22.01 2.88 -5.26
CA THR A 94 22.89 3.15 -6.42
C THR A 94 22.33 2.50 -7.68
N GLY A 95 22.19 3.27 -8.76
CA GLY A 95 21.75 2.77 -10.05
C GLY A 95 20.23 2.63 -10.21
N ILE A 96 19.44 3.13 -9.26
CA ILE A 96 17.98 3.25 -9.42
C ILE A 96 17.63 3.99 -10.71
N THR A 97 16.69 3.41 -11.47
CA THR A 97 16.17 4.05 -12.68
C THR A 97 15.06 5.06 -12.35
N ASP A 98 14.79 6.00 -13.25
CA ASP A 98 13.67 6.94 -13.08
C ASP A 98 12.32 6.20 -12.98
N ALA A 99 12.17 5.09 -13.70
CA ALA A 99 10.97 4.26 -13.65
C ALA A 99 10.81 3.58 -12.29
N GLU A 100 11.86 2.94 -11.75
CA GLU A 100 11.83 2.35 -10.41
C GLU A 100 11.58 3.40 -9.34
N LYS A 101 12.23 4.56 -9.44
CA LYS A 101 12.02 5.66 -8.50
C LYS A 101 10.57 6.13 -8.51
N ALA A 102 9.97 6.28 -9.69
CA ALA A 102 8.55 6.65 -9.80
C ALA A 102 7.65 5.59 -9.15
N ILE A 103 7.85 4.31 -9.46
CA ILE A 103 7.06 3.20 -8.88
C ILE A 103 7.19 3.16 -7.36
N LEU A 104 8.42 3.21 -6.83
CA LEU A 104 8.66 3.18 -5.38
C LEU A 104 8.14 4.42 -4.67
N THR A 105 8.06 5.56 -5.36
CA THR A 105 7.42 6.79 -4.84
C THR A 105 5.90 6.64 -4.83
N ASP A 106 5.29 6.08 -5.87
CA ASP A 106 3.85 5.83 -5.92
C ASP A 106 3.43 4.84 -4.80
N ILE A 107 4.21 3.77 -4.57
CA ILE A 107 3.97 2.84 -3.45
C ILE A 107 4.09 3.58 -2.12
N ARG A 108 5.16 4.38 -1.91
CA ARG A 108 5.32 5.23 -0.72
C ARG A 108 4.06 6.06 -0.45
N ASP A 109 3.53 6.71 -1.48
CA ASP A 109 2.35 7.56 -1.36
C ASP A 109 1.10 6.75 -0.95
N HIS A 110 0.95 5.53 -1.48
CA HIS A 110 -0.14 4.63 -1.06
C HIS A 110 0.03 4.16 0.38
N GLU A 111 1.22 3.75 0.81
CA GLU A 111 1.45 3.30 2.19
C GLU A 111 1.20 4.41 3.21
N VAL A 112 1.58 5.64 2.88
CA VAL A 112 1.26 6.82 3.70
C VAL A 112 -0.26 7.00 3.80
N VAL A 113 -0.98 6.87 2.69
CA VAL A 113 -2.44 6.95 2.67
C VAL A 113 -3.07 5.82 3.48
N HIS A 114 -2.61 4.57 3.37
CA HIS A 114 -3.12 3.44 4.14
C HIS A 114 -2.93 3.66 5.64
N ARG A 115 -1.69 3.99 6.05
CA ARG A 115 -1.36 4.34 7.43
C ARG A 115 -2.27 5.44 7.99
N ASP A 116 -2.37 6.56 7.28
CA ASP A 116 -3.13 7.73 7.75
C ASP A 116 -4.64 7.46 7.76
N PHE A 117 -5.10 6.66 6.80
CA PHE A 117 -6.45 6.17 6.76
C PHE A 117 -6.80 5.36 8.03
N PHE A 118 -5.97 4.39 8.44
CA PHE A 118 -6.22 3.65 9.68
C PHE A 118 -6.11 4.53 10.91
N LYS A 119 -5.12 5.44 10.98
CA LYS A 119 -5.00 6.40 12.07
C LYS A 119 -6.29 7.19 12.26
N ALA A 120 -6.87 7.68 11.16
CA ALA A 120 -8.13 8.40 11.17
C ALA A 120 -9.33 7.50 11.58
N ALA A 121 -9.39 6.27 11.06
CA ALA A 121 -10.46 5.32 11.39
C ALA A 121 -10.45 4.89 12.87
N LEU A 122 -9.25 4.79 13.46
CA LEU A 122 -9.04 4.40 14.85
C LEU A 122 -9.26 5.57 15.83
N GLY A 123 -8.94 6.80 15.42
CA GLY A 123 -9.03 7.99 16.28
C GLY A 123 -8.22 7.80 17.57
N ASP A 124 -8.84 8.09 18.72
CA ASP A 124 -8.19 7.96 20.04
C ASP A 124 -7.82 6.51 20.42
N LYS A 125 -8.25 5.51 19.63
CA LYS A 125 -7.91 4.10 19.83
C LYS A 125 -6.67 3.68 19.04
N ALA A 126 -6.11 4.57 18.24
CA ALA A 126 -4.91 4.29 17.47
C ALA A 126 -3.74 4.03 18.41
N ILE A 127 -2.99 2.97 18.16
CA ILE A 127 -1.69 2.78 18.81
C ILE A 127 -0.75 3.94 18.51
N LYS A 128 0.24 4.14 19.38
CA LYS A 128 1.29 5.14 19.15
C LYS A 128 2.09 4.85 17.88
N GLY A 129 2.84 5.86 17.45
CA GLY A 129 3.89 5.71 16.45
C GLY A 129 4.87 4.59 16.81
N LEU A 130 5.08 3.66 15.89
CA LEU A 130 6.11 2.63 15.99
C LEU A 130 7.47 3.20 15.58
N THR A 131 8.53 2.67 16.16
CA THR A 131 9.92 3.02 15.87
C THR A 131 10.51 1.96 14.94
N PRO A 132 10.72 2.27 13.65
CA PRO A 132 11.25 1.30 12.71
C PRO A 132 12.68 0.87 13.06
N ASN A 133 13.02 -0.35 12.67
CA ASN A 133 14.35 -0.93 12.79
C ASN A 133 14.82 -1.52 11.46
N PHE A 134 15.33 -0.68 10.57
CA PHE A 134 15.82 -1.12 9.26
C PHE A 134 17.35 -1.30 9.21
N ALA A 135 18.01 -1.45 10.36
CA ALA A 135 19.46 -1.55 10.45
C ALA A 135 20.04 -2.76 9.66
N ALA A 136 19.23 -3.78 9.40
CA ALA A 136 19.61 -4.95 8.62
C ALA A 136 19.47 -4.76 7.09
N ILE A 137 18.87 -3.66 6.64
CA ILE A 137 18.63 -3.38 5.22
C ILE A 137 19.69 -2.38 4.72
N ASP A 138 20.49 -2.78 3.75
CA ASP A 138 21.42 -1.88 3.07
C ASP A 138 20.69 -1.09 1.97
N PHE A 139 20.20 0.11 2.32
CA PHE A 139 19.48 0.99 1.39
C PHE A 139 20.33 1.48 0.21
N THR A 140 21.64 1.22 0.18
CA THR A 140 22.49 1.57 -0.97
C THR A 140 22.46 0.52 -2.08
N LYS A 141 21.88 -0.66 -1.81
CA LYS A 141 21.85 -1.82 -2.72
C LYS A 141 20.44 -2.11 -3.21
N ARG A 142 20.28 -2.15 -4.54
CA ARG A 142 19.01 -2.49 -5.20
C ARG A 142 18.42 -3.80 -4.70
N ASP A 143 19.20 -4.88 -4.68
CA ASP A 143 18.70 -6.21 -4.31
C ASP A 143 18.29 -6.28 -2.83
N ALA A 144 18.97 -5.54 -1.95
CA ALA A 144 18.59 -5.47 -0.54
C ALA A 144 17.28 -4.69 -0.36
N VAL A 145 17.11 -3.56 -1.05
CA VAL A 145 15.87 -2.76 -1.01
C VAL A 145 14.70 -3.52 -1.61
N LEU A 146 14.84 -4.06 -2.83
CA LEU A 146 13.74 -4.78 -3.48
C LEU A 146 13.44 -6.11 -2.78
N GLY A 147 14.45 -6.78 -2.21
CA GLY A 147 14.23 -7.97 -1.38
C GLY A 147 13.43 -7.67 -0.12
N ALA A 148 13.73 -6.55 0.55
CA ALA A 148 12.94 -6.08 1.70
C ALA A 148 11.53 -5.63 1.28
N ALA A 149 11.39 -4.91 0.17
CA ALA A 149 10.09 -4.53 -0.39
C ALA A 149 9.23 -5.76 -0.64
N LYS A 150 9.76 -6.78 -1.35
CA LYS A 150 9.03 -8.03 -1.61
C LYS A 150 8.58 -8.70 -0.31
N LEU A 151 9.46 -8.73 0.71
CA LEU A 151 9.10 -9.29 2.00
C LEU A 151 7.94 -8.55 2.64
N PHE A 152 7.98 -7.21 2.68
CA PHE A 152 6.91 -6.40 3.25
C PHE A 152 5.59 -6.61 2.51
N GLU A 153 5.58 -6.41 1.18
CA GLU A 153 4.36 -6.52 0.38
C GLU A 153 3.70 -7.91 0.44
N ASP A 154 4.50 -8.98 0.29
CA ASP A 154 3.99 -10.35 0.39
C ASP A 154 3.43 -10.63 1.79
N THR A 155 4.08 -10.08 2.82
CA THR A 155 3.65 -10.21 4.22
C THR A 155 2.38 -9.40 4.47
N GLY A 156 2.26 -8.20 3.92
CA GLY A 156 1.08 -7.34 3.98
C GLY A 156 -0.15 -8.02 3.40
N VAL A 157 -0.05 -8.55 2.17
CA VAL A 157 -1.14 -9.33 1.55
C VAL A 157 -1.56 -10.50 2.43
N ALA A 158 -0.60 -11.29 2.90
CA ALA A 158 -0.88 -12.45 3.74
C ALA A 158 -1.49 -12.08 5.10
N ALA A 159 -1.09 -10.94 5.66
CA ALA A 159 -1.59 -10.37 6.90
C ALA A 159 -3.05 -9.95 6.78
N TYR A 160 -3.41 -9.21 5.74
CA TYR A 160 -4.78 -8.79 5.47
C TYR A 160 -5.70 -10.00 5.27
N ASN A 161 -5.29 -10.95 4.44
CA ASN A 161 -6.09 -12.15 4.17
C ASN A 161 -6.29 -13.00 5.43
N GLY A 162 -5.25 -13.13 6.26
CA GLY A 162 -5.31 -13.89 7.50
C GLY A 162 -6.13 -13.22 8.62
N ALA A 163 -6.09 -11.89 8.70
CA ALA A 163 -6.83 -11.12 9.69
C ALA A 163 -8.27 -10.81 9.27
N GLY A 164 -8.59 -10.78 7.96
CA GLY A 164 -9.90 -10.42 7.45
C GLY A 164 -11.05 -11.24 8.04
N LYS A 165 -10.86 -12.54 8.27
CA LYS A 165 -11.86 -13.43 8.91
C LYS A 165 -12.18 -13.08 10.36
N LEU A 166 -11.33 -12.29 11.01
CA LEU A 166 -11.50 -11.87 12.40
C LEU A 166 -12.41 -10.65 12.52
N ILE A 167 -12.53 -9.85 11.45
CA ILE A 167 -13.36 -8.65 11.40
C ILE A 167 -14.84 -9.04 11.45
N LYS A 168 -15.61 -8.39 12.32
CA LYS A 168 -17.06 -8.59 12.49
C LYS A 168 -17.88 -7.51 11.82
N ASP A 169 -17.40 -6.28 11.82
CA ASP A 169 -18.05 -5.16 11.16
C ASP A 169 -17.83 -5.26 9.63
N PRO A 170 -18.92 -5.37 8.84
CA PRO A 170 -18.81 -5.52 7.39
C PRO A 170 -18.24 -4.27 6.69
N GLY A 171 -18.36 -3.09 7.30
CA GLY A 171 -17.74 -1.86 6.82
C GLY A 171 -16.22 -1.91 6.94
N TYR A 172 -15.70 -2.39 8.07
CA TYR A 172 -14.26 -2.63 8.22
C TYR A 172 -13.75 -3.75 7.31
N LEU A 173 -14.54 -4.80 7.08
CA LEU A 173 -14.15 -5.87 6.16
C LEU A 173 -14.07 -5.38 4.71
N LEU A 174 -15.09 -4.63 4.25
CA LEU A 174 -15.09 -4.03 2.91
C LEU A 174 -13.87 -3.13 2.70
N LEU A 175 -13.51 -2.38 3.73
CA LEU A 175 -12.40 -1.47 3.71
C LEU A 175 -11.05 -2.19 3.66
N ALA A 176 -10.82 -3.18 4.53
CA ALA A 176 -9.65 -4.03 4.48
C ALA A 176 -9.51 -4.72 3.11
N GLY A 177 -10.63 -5.18 2.53
CA GLY A 177 -10.68 -5.76 1.18
C GLY A 177 -10.25 -4.79 0.05
N LYS A 178 -10.47 -3.48 0.22
CA LYS A 178 -9.98 -2.47 -0.75
C LYS A 178 -8.48 -2.28 -0.65
N ILE A 179 -7.94 -2.24 0.57
CA ILE A 179 -6.51 -2.02 0.81
C ILE A 179 -5.70 -3.24 0.34
N VAL A 180 -6.09 -4.46 0.72
CA VAL A 180 -5.38 -5.68 0.28
C VAL A 180 -5.36 -5.84 -1.25
N SER A 181 -6.34 -5.29 -1.98
CA SER A 181 -6.31 -5.25 -3.44
C SER A 181 -5.21 -4.33 -3.98
N VAL A 182 -4.89 -3.25 -3.27
CA VAL A 182 -3.76 -2.35 -3.56
C VAL A 182 -2.45 -3.05 -3.20
N GLU A 183 -2.35 -3.64 -2.00
CA GLU A 183 -1.17 -4.42 -1.56
C GLU A 183 -0.78 -5.50 -2.56
N ALA A 184 -1.76 -6.26 -3.07
CA ALA A 184 -1.49 -7.30 -4.07
C ALA A 184 -0.88 -6.74 -5.37
N ARG A 185 -1.20 -5.49 -5.74
CA ARG A 185 -0.58 -4.82 -6.90
C ARG A 185 0.83 -4.33 -6.58
N HIS A 186 1.08 -3.88 -5.35
CA HIS A 186 2.42 -3.54 -4.89
C HIS A 186 3.33 -4.77 -4.89
N ALA A 187 2.88 -5.88 -4.30
CA ALA A 187 3.57 -7.16 -4.34
C ALA A 187 3.90 -7.59 -5.77
N ALA A 188 2.91 -7.55 -6.68
CA ALA A 188 3.10 -7.92 -8.08
C ALA A 188 4.13 -7.03 -8.80
N VAL A 189 4.08 -5.70 -8.62
CA VAL A 189 5.02 -4.80 -9.29
C VAL A 189 6.44 -4.93 -8.73
N ILE A 190 6.60 -5.09 -7.41
CA ILE A 190 7.92 -5.32 -6.81
C ILE A 190 8.54 -6.61 -7.33
N ARG A 191 7.74 -7.68 -7.45
CA ARG A 191 8.19 -8.95 -8.03
C ARG A 191 8.60 -8.80 -9.50
N ASP A 192 7.85 -8.05 -10.31
CA ASP A 192 8.24 -7.75 -11.69
C ASP A 192 9.51 -6.88 -11.77
N LEU A 193 9.71 -5.93 -10.85
CA LEU A 193 10.98 -5.19 -10.76
C LEU A 193 12.16 -6.12 -10.46
N ILE A 194 11.99 -7.12 -9.59
CA ILE A 194 13.05 -8.08 -9.24
C ILE A 194 13.36 -9.00 -10.42
N ASN A 195 12.34 -9.57 -11.05
CA ASN A 195 12.48 -10.54 -12.13
C ASN A 195 11.53 -10.23 -13.30
N PRO A 196 11.87 -9.25 -14.15
CA PRO A 196 10.97 -8.77 -15.18
C PRO A 196 10.71 -9.82 -16.26
N LYS A 197 9.49 -9.83 -16.80
CA LYS A 197 9.04 -10.79 -17.83
C LYS A 197 9.06 -12.26 -17.36
N SER A 198 8.89 -12.46 -16.06
CA SER A 198 8.73 -13.79 -15.44
C SER A 198 7.29 -14.02 -15.00
N ALA A 199 7.01 -15.17 -14.40
CA ALA A 199 5.75 -15.44 -13.71
C ALA A 199 5.73 -14.93 -12.26
N ASP A 200 6.83 -14.34 -11.77
CA ASP A 200 7.01 -14.03 -10.35
C ASP A 200 6.02 -12.98 -9.84
N PHE A 201 5.45 -12.15 -10.74
CA PHE A 201 4.39 -11.18 -10.42
C PHE A 201 3.16 -11.82 -9.75
N ALA A 202 2.94 -13.11 -9.98
CA ALA A 202 1.91 -13.94 -9.36
C ALA A 202 2.48 -15.36 -9.09
N GLY A 203 3.63 -15.42 -8.41
CA GLY A 203 4.37 -16.67 -8.21
C GLY A 203 3.65 -17.71 -7.35
N ASP A 204 3.92 -18.99 -7.62
CA ASP A 204 3.38 -20.11 -6.84
C ASP A 204 3.79 -20.08 -5.36
N ASP A 205 4.84 -19.31 -5.02
CA ASP A 205 5.35 -19.16 -3.66
C ASP A 205 4.45 -18.33 -2.74
N ILE A 206 3.44 -17.61 -3.25
CA ILE A 206 2.50 -16.79 -2.46
C ILE A 206 1.06 -17.28 -2.51
N ILE A 207 0.75 -18.27 -3.35
CA ILE A 207 -0.59 -18.84 -3.44
C ILE A 207 -0.68 -20.20 -2.73
N ASN A 208 -1.89 -20.59 -2.36
CA ASN A 208 -2.21 -21.91 -1.83
C ASN A 208 -2.65 -22.87 -2.96
N GLY A 209 -2.96 -24.12 -2.62
CA GLY A 209 -3.38 -25.14 -3.59
C GLY A 209 -4.68 -24.83 -4.34
N ASP A 210 -5.47 -23.87 -3.86
CA ASP A 210 -6.72 -23.40 -4.48
C ASP A 210 -6.50 -22.15 -5.36
N GLY A 211 -5.26 -21.65 -5.44
CA GLY A 211 -4.91 -20.46 -6.21
C GLY A 211 -5.20 -19.12 -5.51
N PHE A 212 -5.47 -19.13 -4.20
CA PHE A 212 -5.62 -17.91 -3.42
C PHE A 212 -4.29 -17.51 -2.78
N ASP A 213 -4.06 -16.20 -2.64
CA ASP A 213 -2.99 -15.69 -1.80
C ASP A 213 -3.03 -16.30 -0.39
N LYS A 214 -1.85 -16.50 0.19
CA LYS A 214 -1.71 -17.00 1.56
C LYS A 214 -2.51 -16.14 2.54
N ALA A 215 -3.02 -16.78 3.59
CA ALA A 215 -3.72 -16.14 4.70
C ALA A 215 -3.06 -16.57 6.01
N ILE A 216 -2.24 -15.71 6.60
CA ILE A 216 -1.38 -16.06 7.75
C ILE A 216 -1.93 -15.42 9.03
N ALA A 217 -1.92 -16.16 10.13
CA ALA A 217 -2.46 -15.67 11.40
C ALA A 217 -1.65 -14.45 11.92
N PRO A 218 -2.31 -13.46 12.55
CA PRO A 218 -1.64 -12.25 13.02
C PRO A 218 -0.41 -12.51 13.91
N ALA A 219 -0.45 -13.54 14.77
CA ALA A 219 0.67 -13.88 15.64
C ALA A 219 1.94 -14.28 14.86
N ASP A 220 1.77 -15.00 13.74
CA ASP A 220 2.88 -15.45 12.91
C ASP A 220 3.45 -14.27 12.10
N ILE A 221 2.59 -13.38 11.61
CA ILE A 221 3.01 -12.13 10.95
C ILE A 221 3.80 -11.24 11.91
N LEU A 222 3.27 -10.99 13.12
CA LEU A 222 3.97 -10.17 14.12
C LEU A 222 5.33 -10.77 14.49
N THR A 223 5.45 -12.09 14.48
CA THR A 223 6.75 -12.76 14.68
C THR A 223 7.68 -12.52 13.50
N ALA A 224 7.18 -12.62 12.26
CA ALA A 224 7.97 -12.41 11.05
C ALA A 224 8.51 -10.98 10.92
N VAL A 225 7.71 -9.97 11.32
CA VAL A 225 8.11 -8.55 11.20
C VAL A 225 8.83 -8.00 12.42
N LYS A 226 8.94 -8.78 13.52
CA LYS A 226 9.52 -8.33 14.80
C LYS A 226 10.93 -7.72 14.66
N GLY A 227 11.73 -8.20 13.71
CA GLY A 227 13.07 -7.66 13.46
C GLY A 227 13.10 -6.22 12.96
N TYR A 228 11.99 -5.73 12.39
CA TYR A 228 11.88 -4.44 11.72
C TYR A 228 11.25 -3.33 12.57
N VAL A 229 10.99 -3.59 13.85
CA VAL A 229 10.44 -2.64 14.80
C VAL A 229 11.18 -2.73 16.14
N LYS A 230 11.46 -1.60 16.78
CA LYS A 230 12.12 -1.59 18.10
C LYS A 230 11.16 -1.83 19.25
N ASP A 231 9.91 -1.43 19.07
CA ASP A 231 8.85 -1.61 20.05
C ASP A 231 8.47 -3.08 20.22
N THR A 232 8.10 -3.47 21.44
CA THR A 232 7.54 -4.80 21.68
C THR A 232 6.05 -4.78 21.41
N ILE A 233 5.61 -5.34 20.29
CA ILE A 233 4.18 -5.39 19.92
C ILE A 233 3.53 -6.66 20.49
N THR A 234 2.38 -6.52 21.15
CA THR A 234 1.57 -7.64 21.63
C THR A 234 0.23 -7.68 20.92
N GLY A 235 -0.03 -8.77 20.20
CA GLY A 235 -1.28 -9.01 19.47
C GLY A 235 -2.11 -10.17 20.01
N ALA A 236 -1.95 -10.53 21.29
CA ALA A 236 -2.55 -11.74 21.86
C ALA A 236 -4.08 -11.79 21.78
N ASN A 237 -4.73 -10.62 21.67
CA ASN A 237 -6.18 -10.48 21.65
C ASN A 237 -6.73 -9.97 20.30
N VAL A 238 -5.90 -9.85 19.26
CA VAL A 238 -6.35 -9.40 17.93
C VAL A 238 -7.53 -10.26 17.45
N GLY A 239 -8.68 -9.62 17.22
CA GLY A 239 -9.88 -10.28 16.73
C GLY A 239 -10.63 -11.16 17.75
N LYS A 240 -10.22 -11.16 19.03
CA LYS A 240 -10.91 -11.86 20.13
C LYS A 240 -11.96 -10.99 20.80
#